data_AF-A0A645FML8-F1
#
_entry.id   AF-A0A645FML8-F1
#
_cell.length_a   1.000
_cell.length_b   1.000
_cell.length_c   1.000
_cell.angle_alpha   90.00
_cell.angle_beta   90.00
_cell.angle_gamma   90.00
#
_symmetry.space_group_name_H-M   'P 1'
#
loop_
_entity.id
_entity.type
_entity.pdbx_description
1 polymer ?
#
loop_
_entity_poly.entity_id
_entity_poly.type
_entity_poly.pdbx_seq_one_letter_code
_entity_poly.pdbx_strand_id
1 'polypeptide(L)'
;MPDREVYTRIVPGLIGLIQRDIVPGTGPAVLGLTTRDGRSAKVGVAICYDIIDDALGREAVRDGAQWLVSPTNNADFGRTDELDQQLAFARLRAVETGRALVQVSTVGHTAAFGPDGRVLAQVPWYTPEAMVVDVPLTTTITPAVRFGTAIRLTGAGIGVLGLLAAALGATIRRRRGAGAVSASPRLSM
;
A
#
# COMPACT_ATOMS: atom_id res chain seq x y z
N MET A 1 -0.09 17.53 -6.20
CA MET A 1 -1.18 16.59 -6.01
C MET A 1 -1.42 15.85 -7.32
N PRO A 2 -1.41 14.51 -7.30
CA PRO A 2 -1.85 13.71 -8.44
C PRO A 2 -3.24 14.15 -8.92
N ASP A 3 -3.44 14.16 -10.24
CA ASP A 3 -4.72 14.48 -10.90
C ASP A 3 -5.36 15.81 -10.45
N ARG A 4 -4.54 16.83 -10.16
CA ARG A 4 -5.00 18.15 -9.68
C ARG A 4 -6.15 18.72 -10.51
N GLU A 5 -6.10 18.59 -11.84
CA GLU A 5 -7.16 19.08 -12.72
C GLU A 5 -8.52 18.45 -12.45
N VAL A 6 -8.54 17.14 -12.20
CA VAL A 6 -9.77 16.39 -11.90
C VAL A 6 -10.35 16.89 -10.59
N TYR A 7 -9.54 16.93 -9.53
CA TYR A 7 -10.02 17.34 -8.21
C TYR A 7 -10.36 18.82 -8.11
N THR A 8 -9.71 19.67 -8.91
CA THR A 8 -10.08 21.11 -8.99
C THR A 8 -11.51 21.28 -9.50
N ARG A 9 -12.03 20.36 -10.34
CA ARG A 9 -13.42 20.40 -10.80
C ARG A 9 -14.43 19.99 -9.72
N ILE A 10 -13.99 19.24 -8.70
CA ILE A 10 -14.86 18.69 -7.64
C ILE A 10 -14.84 19.61 -6.41
N VAL A 11 -13.64 20.01 -5.96
CA VAL A 11 -13.42 20.79 -4.72
C VAL A 11 -12.42 21.94 -4.93
N PRO A 12 -12.73 22.91 -5.82
CA PRO A 12 -11.79 23.96 -6.23
C PRO A 12 -11.24 24.79 -5.07
N GLY A 13 -12.06 25.08 -4.06
CA GLY A 13 -11.65 25.88 -2.90
C GLY A 13 -10.54 25.21 -2.08
N LEU A 14 -10.62 23.89 -1.87
CA LEU A 14 -9.60 23.14 -1.12
C LEU A 14 -8.32 22.98 -1.95
N ILE A 15 -8.44 22.63 -3.23
CA ILE A 15 -7.27 22.47 -4.11
C ILE A 15 -6.56 23.81 -4.34
N GLY A 16 -7.30 24.92 -4.32
CA GLY A 16 -6.75 26.27 -4.40
C GLY A 16 -5.84 26.64 -3.22
N LEU A 17 -5.97 25.97 -2.07
CA LEU A 17 -5.08 26.19 -0.91
C LEU A 17 -3.68 25.60 -1.14
N ILE A 18 -3.53 24.65 -2.07
CA ILE A 18 -2.25 24.01 -2.37
C ILE A 18 -1.42 24.94 -3.26
N GLN A 19 -0.57 25.76 -2.64
CA GLN A 19 0.24 26.75 -3.34
C GLN A 19 1.37 26.15 -4.18
N ARG A 20 1.94 25.01 -3.74
CA ARG A 20 3.03 24.32 -4.44
C ARG A 20 2.67 22.87 -4.68
N ASP A 21 2.98 22.43 -5.89
CA ASP A 21 2.78 21.06 -6.31
C ASP A 21 3.99 20.17 -5.98
N ILE A 22 3.80 18.86 -6.07
CA ILE A 22 4.83 17.84 -5.93
C ILE A 22 5.05 17.17 -7.28
N VAL A 23 6.31 16.87 -7.60
CA VAL A 23 6.68 16.09 -8.79
C VAL A 23 7.08 14.69 -8.36
N PRO A 24 6.76 13.64 -9.14
CA PRO A 24 7.24 12.30 -8.87
C PRO A 24 8.77 12.26 -8.83
N GLY A 25 9.32 11.55 -7.84
CA GLY A 25 10.75 11.23 -7.83
C GLY A 25 11.12 10.25 -8.94
N THR A 26 12.35 10.34 -9.43
CA THR A 26 12.86 9.45 -10.51
C THR A 26 14.00 8.55 -10.07
N GLY A 27 14.44 8.66 -8.81
CA GLY A 27 15.54 7.88 -8.24
C GLY A 27 15.04 6.73 -7.37
N PRO A 28 15.95 5.82 -6.96
CA PRO A 28 15.60 4.76 -6.03
C PRO A 28 15.14 5.33 -4.69
N ALA A 29 14.15 4.70 -4.08
CA ALA A 29 13.64 5.07 -2.75
C ALA A 29 14.57 4.60 -1.62
N VAL A 30 15.89 4.61 -1.84
CA VAL A 30 16.92 4.10 -0.92
C VAL A 30 17.99 5.14 -0.66
N LEU A 31 18.30 5.36 0.61
CA LEU A 31 19.38 6.23 1.05
C LEU A 31 20.51 5.40 1.67
N GLY A 32 21.75 5.72 1.28
CA GLY A 32 22.95 5.20 1.94
C GLY A 32 23.25 6.02 3.19
N LEU A 33 23.51 5.32 4.30
CA LEU A 33 23.84 5.90 5.59
C LEU A 33 25.20 5.34 6.05
N THR A 34 25.95 6.17 6.75
CA THR A 34 27.12 5.72 7.52
C THR A 34 26.74 5.77 8.99
N THR A 35 26.78 4.62 9.66
CA THR A 35 26.49 4.54 11.09
C THR A 35 27.61 5.21 11.90
N ARG A 36 27.35 5.51 13.18
CA ARG A 36 28.36 6.14 14.06
C ARG A 36 29.66 5.34 14.20
N ASP A 37 29.58 4.02 14.09
CA ASP A 37 30.72 3.09 14.11
C ASP A 37 31.33 2.84 12.72
N GLY A 38 30.95 3.62 11.70
CA GLY A 38 31.58 3.61 10.38
C GLY A 38 31.08 2.53 9.42
N ARG A 39 30.06 1.75 9.79
CA ARG A 39 29.46 0.75 8.88
C ARG A 39 28.53 1.43 7.88
N SER A 40 28.48 0.90 6.67
CA SER A 40 27.50 1.32 5.67
C SER A 40 26.18 0.59 5.90
N ALA A 41 25.07 1.34 5.87
CA ALA A 41 23.73 0.81 5.90
C ALA A 41 22.87 1.46 4.80
N LYS A 42 21.86 0.74 4.30
CA LYS A 42 20.88 1.28 3.36
C LYS A 42 19.49 1.30 3.98
N VAL A 43 18.81 2.45 3.92
CA VAL A 43 17.43 2.60 4.37
C VAL A 43 16.50 2.81 3.17
N GLY A 44 15.39 2.09 3.13
CA GLY A 44 14.30 2.37 2.21
C GLY A 44 13.36 3.41 2.81
N VAL A 45 12.90 4.37 2.01
CA VAL A 45 12.05 5.48 2.46
C VAL A 45 10.67 5.34 1.82
N ALA A 46 9.62 5.32 2.65
CA ALA A 46 8.23 5.33 2.21
C ALA A 46 7.50 6.51 2.86
N ILE A 47 7.39 7.64 2.15
CA ILE A 47 6.90 8.90 2.72
C ILE A 47 5.37 8.85 2.81
N CYS A 48 4.82 9.04 4.01
CA CYS A 48 3.39 9.15 4.25
C CYS A 48 2.58 8.02 3.58
N TYR A 49 1.80 8.33 2.53
CA TYR A 49 0.93 7.39 1.82
C TYR A 49 1.67 6.32 1.02
N ASP A 50 2.97 6.50 0.73
CA ASP A 50 3.77 5.48 0.04
C ASP A 50 3.74 4.13 0.78
N ILE A 51 3.50 4.14 2.10
CA ILE A 51 3.46 2.93 2.91
C ILE A 51 2.34 1.95 2.51
N ILE A 52 1.26 2.46 1.90
CA ILE A 52 0.12 1.66 1.46
C ILE A 52 0.46 0.91 0.16
N ASP A 53 1.36 1.47 -0.66
CA ASP A 53 1.83 0.82 -1.89
C ASP A 53 2.88 -0.25 -1.56
N ASP A 54 2.49 -1.51 -1.77
CA ASP A 54 3.36 -2.65 -1.53
C ASP A 54 4.52 -2.75 -2.54
N ALA A 55 4.40 -2.14 -3.72
CA ALA A 55 5.42 -2.15 -4.76
C ALA A 55 6.64 -1.34 -4.37
N LEU A 56 6.44 -0.15 -3.78
CA LEU A 56 7.52 0.73 -3.35
C LEU A 56 8.41 0.07 -2.30
N GLY A 57 7.81 -0.64 -1.33
CA GLY A 57 8.55 -1.40 -0.34
C GLY A 57 9.36 -2.54 -0.95
N ARG A 58 8.80 -3.27 -1.92
CA ARG A 58 9.53 -4.33 -2.64
C ARG A 58 10.67 -3.78 -3.49
N GLU A 59 10.47 -2.65 -4.16
CA GLU A 59 11.49 -1.97 -4.97
C GLU A 59 12.64 -1.50 -4.10
N ALA A 60 12.36 -0.82 -2.99
CA ALA A 60 13.39 -0.41 -2.03
C ALA A 60 14.22 -1.60 -1.52
N VAL A 61 13.59 -2.75 -1.24
CA VAL A 61 14.31 -3.97 -0.86
C VAL A 61 15.20 -4.50 -2.00
N ARG A 62 14.72 -4.48 -3.25
CA ARG A 62 15.49 -4.88 -4.43
C ARG A 62 16.70 -3.97 -4.68
N ASP A 63 16.56 -2.69 -4.35
CA ASP A 63 17.64 -1.68 -4.39
C ASP A 63 18.60 -1.76 -3.18
N GLY A 64 18.35 -2.71 -2.29
CA GLY A 64 19.24 -3.10 -1.20
C GLY A 64 18.92 -2.45 0.15
N ALA A 65 17.73 -1.89 0.34
CA ALA A 65 17.28 -1.44 1.66
C ALA A 65 17.40 -2.57 2.69
N GLN A 66 17.99 -2.27 3.84
CA GLN A 66 18.20 -3.21 4.96
C GLN A 66 17.21 -3.03 6.10
N TRP A 67 16.52 -1.88 6.11
CA TRP A 67 15.40 -1.52 6.97
C TRP A 67 14.60 -0.40 6.26
N LEU A 68 13.42 -0.08 6.77
CA LEU A 68 12.51 0.90 6.19
C LEU A 68 12.18 2.02 7.18
N VAL A 69 12.01 3.24 6.67
CA VAL A 69 11.51 4.38 7.42
C VAL A 69 10.32 5.01 6.70
N SER A 70 9.29 5.35 7.46
CA SER A 70 8.11 6.04 6.96
C SER A 70 7.90 7.35 7.73
N PRO A 71 8.52 8.45 7.28
CA PRO A 71 8.18 9.77 7.78
C PRO A 71 6.78 10.14 7.28
N THR A 72 5.90 10.50 8.19
CA THR A 72 4.50 10.78 7.88
C THR A 72 3.99 12.01 8.62
N ASN A 73 3.08 12.74 7.99
CA ASN A 73 2.32 13.80 8.64
C ASN A 73 0.85 13.41 8.58
N ASN A 74 0.31 12.99 9.72
CA ASN A 74 -1.08 12.53 9.81
C ASN A 74 -2.03 13.56 10.41
N ALA A 75 -1.67 14.84 10.38
CA ALA A 75 -2.53 15.89 10.95
C ALA A 75 -3.93 15.91 10.36
N ASP A 76 -4.04 15.66 9.06
CA ASP A 76 -5.31 15.69 8.33
C ASP A 76 -6.26 14.55 8.74
N PHE A 77 -5.76 13.49 9.38
CA PHE A 77 -6.58 12.35 9.83
C PHE A 77 -7.30 12.65 11.14
N GLY A 78 -6.89 13.71 11.84
CA GLY A 78 -7.50 14.13 13.10
C GLY A 78 -7.44 13.04 14.17
N ARG A 79 -8.57 12.80 14.83
CA ARG A 79 -8.76 11.81 15.90
C ARG A 79 -9.59 10.62 15.43
N THR A 80 -9.14 9.96 14.36
CA THR A 80 -9.87 8.88 13.70
C THR A 80 -9.04 7.60 13.57
N ASP A 81 -9.73 6.49 13.28
CA ASP A 81 -9.14 5.18 13.07
C ASP A 81 -8.17 5.13 11.86
N GLU A 82 -8.16 6.15 11.00
CA GLU A 82 -7.24 6.21 9.86
C GLU A 82 -5.77 6.19 10.31
N LEU A 83 -5.47 6.74 11.50
CA LEU A 83 -4.15 6.65 12.13
C LEU A 83 -3.73 5.20 12.40
N ASP A 84 -4.64 4.41 12.96
CA ASP A 84 -4.41 3.00 13.26
C ASP A 84 -4.33 2.16 11.98
N GLN A 85 -5.13 2.50 10.96
CA GLN A 85 -5.09 1.83 9.67
C GLN A 85 -3.75 2.04 8.96
N GLN A 86 -3.24 3.28 8.92
CA GLN A 86 -1.92 3.54 8.33
C GLN A 86 -0.81 2.83 9.11
N LEU A 87 -0.90 2.80 10.44
CA LEU A 87 0.03 2.05 11.29
C LEU A 87 -0.02 0.53 11.00
N ALA A 88 -1.21 -0.01 10.74
CA ALA A 88 -1.37 -1.41 10.36
C ALA A 88 -0.73 -1.71 8.99
N PHE A 89 -0.84 -0.80 8.01
CA PHE A 89 -0.10 -0.92 6.75
C PHE A 89 1.42 -0.90 6.99
N ALA A 90 1.92 0.00 7.83
CA ALA A 90 3.33 0.05 8.18
C ALA A 90 3.83 -1.26 8.78
N ARG A 91 3.06 -1.85 9.70
CA ARG A 91 3.36 -3.17 10.28
C ARG A 91 3.35 -4.28 9.23
N LEU A 92 2.36 -4.29 8.34
CA LEU A 92 2.24 -5.27 7.27
C LEU A 92 3.43 -5.19 6.30
N ARG A 93 3.84 -3.97 5.92
CA ARG A 93 5.03 -3.76 5.07
C ARG A 93 6.28 -4.32 5.72
N ALA A 94 6.45 -4.18 7.05
CA ALA A 94 7.57 -4.79 7.76
C ALA A 94 7.63 -6.32 7.55
N VAL A 95 6.48 -6.99 7.71
CA VAL A 95 6.35 -8.45 7.53
C VAL A 95 6.60 -8.87 6.09
N GLU A 96 5.94 -8.21 5.14
CA GLU A 96 6.04 -8.55 3.71
C GLU A 96 7.46 -8.38 3.19
N THR A 97 8.12 -7.29 3.58
CA THR A 97 9.48 -6.99 3.13
C THR A 97 10.54 -7.76 3.92
N GLY A 98 10.16 -8.31 5.08
CA GLY A 98 11.10 -8.89 6.04
C GLY A 98 12.13 -7.84 6.47
N ARG A 99 11.68 -6.62 6.73
CA ARG A 99 12.51 -5.48 7.16
C ARG A 99 11.96 -4.92 8.45
N ALA A 100 12.85 -4.49 9.34
CA ALA A 100 12.41 -3.60 10.39
C ALA A 100 11.87 -2.31 9.75
N LEU A 101 10.81 -1.76 10.31
CA LEU A 101 10.15 -0.57 9.80
C LEU A 101 9.89 0.42 10.91
N VAL A 102 10.30 1.68 10.71
CA VAL A 102 10.06 2.77 11.66
C VAL A 102 9.14 3.80 11.02
N GLN A 103 7.91 3.91 11.52
CA GLN A 103 7.03 5.01 11.19
C GLN A 103 7.25 6.15 12.18
N VAL A 104 7.49 7.35 11.65
CA VAL A 104 7.71 8.56 12.43
C VAL A 104 6.66 9.58 12.03
N SER A 105 5.71 9.82 12.93
CA SER A 105 4.60 10.74 12.69
C SER A 105 4.74 12.04 13.47
N THR A 106 4.31 13.14 12.87
CA THR A 106 4.24 14.47 13.53
C THR A 106 3.19 14.51 14.64
N VAL A 107 2.05 13.86 14.44
CA VAL A 107 0.92 13.84 15.40
C VAL A 107 0.22 12.48 15.49
N GLY A 108 0.43 11.59 14.53
CA GLY A 108 -0.07 10.22 14.57
C GLY A 108 0.81 9.31 15.43
N HIS A 109 0.58 8.00 15.33
CA HIS A 109 1.43 7.03 15.98
C HIS A 109 2.86 7.08 15.43
N THR A 110 3.84 7.09 16.33
CA THR A 110 5.23 6.78 16.00
C THR A 110 5.52 5.38 16.53
N ALA A 111 6.00 4.47 15.68
CA ALA A 111 6.24 3.09 16.08
C ALA A 111 7.36 2.44 15.26
N ALA A 112 8.02 1.48 15.87
CA ALA A 112 8.99 0.62 15.23
C ALA A 112 8.52 -0.84 15.27
N PHE A 113 8.62 -1.52 14.13
CA PHE A 113 8.27 -2.92 13.96
C PHE A 113 9.49 -3.74 13.56
N GLY A 114 9.57 -4.97 14.07
CA GLY A 114 10.54 -5.95 13.61
C GLY A 114 10.17 -6.54 12.24
N PRO A 115 11.07 -7.30 11.59
CA PRO A 115 10.81 -7.99 10.33
C PRO A 115 9.65 -8.99 10.36
N ASP A 116 9.23 -9.43 11.55
CA ASP A 116 8.09 -10.31 11.82
C ASP A 116 6.81 -9.53 12.18
N GLY A 117 6.88 -8.20 12.20
CA GLY A 117 5.79 -7.32 12.59
C GLY A 117 5.62 -7.18 14.09
N ARG A 118 6.53 -7.70 14.93
CA ARG A 118 6.47 -7.43 16.38
C ARG A 118 6.71 -5.95 16.66
N VAL A 119 5.94 -5.36 17.57
CA VAL A 119 6.18 -3.98 18.04
C VAL A 119 7.48 -3.96 18.85
N LEU A 120 8.42 -3.11 18.45
CA LEU A 120 9.68 -2.87 19.13
C LEU A 120 9.58 -1.70 20.10
N ALA A 121 8.92 -0.62 19.66
CA ALA A 121 8.64 0.58 20.43
C ALA A 121 7.44 1.30 19.81
N GLN A 122 6.66 2.03 20.61
CA GLN A 122 5.53 2.80 20.14
C GLN A 122 5.25 3.98 21.07
N VAL A 123 4.95 5.13 20.46
CA VAL A 123 4.47 6.35 21.08
C VAL A 123 3.01 6.56 20.66
N PRO A 124 2.10 6.87 21.59
CA PRO A 124 0.73 7.21 21.26
C PRO A 124 0.65 8.49 20.42
N TRP A 125 -0.33 8.53 19.52
CA TRP A 125 -0.68 9.73 18.76
C TRP A 125 -0.98 10.94 19.68
N TYR A 126 -0.74 12.16 19.18
CA TYR A 126 -0.86 13.46 19.87
C TYR A 126 -0.04 13.59 21.17
N THR A 127 1.05 12.82 21.30
CA THR A 127 1.95 12.90 22.46
C THR A 127 3.33 13.42 22.01
N PRO A 128 3.81 14.55 22.57
CA PRO A 128 5.17 15.03 22.32
C PRO A 128 6.18 14.11 23.02
N GLU A 129 6.84 13.25 22.25
CA GLU A 129 7.79 12.27 22.78
C GLU A 129 8.86 11.92 21.73
N ALA A 130 9.95 11.27 22.18
CA ALA A 130 10.99 10.74 21.32
C ALA A 130 11.29 9.29 21.73
N MET A 131 11.61 8.44 20.75
CA MET A 131 12.03 7.06 21.01
C MET A 131 13.41 6.79 20.45
N VAL A 132 14.19 6.00 21.17
CA VAL A 132 15.43 5.38 20.69
C VAL A 132 15.20 3.88 20.64
N VAL A 133 15.42 3.28 19.47
CA VAL A 133 15.15 1.86 19.24
C VAL A 133 16.21 1.29 18.32
N ASP A 134 16.75 0.13 18.71
CA ASP A 134 17.63 -0.65 17.84
C ASP A 134 16.79 -1.45 16.85
N VAL A 135 17.11 -1.32 15.56
CA VAL A 135 16.43 -2.03 14.48
C VAL A 135 17.39 -3.02 13.82
N PRO A 136 16.97 -4.29 13.59
CA PRO A 136 17.80 -5.24 12.90
C PRO A 136 17.94 -4.86 11.42
N LEU A 137 19.16 -4.96 10.91
CA LEU A 137 19.45 -4.85 9.48
C LEU A 137 19.42 -6.24 8.85
N THR A 138 18.79 -6.37 7.68
CA THR A 138 18.70 -7.66 6.99
C THR A 138 18.74 -7.50 5.48
N THR A 139 19.28 -8.51 4.80
CA THR A 139 19.33 -8.60 3.33
C THR A 139 18.48 -9.77 2.80
N THR A 140 17.76 -10.47 3.68
CA THR A 140 16.89 -11.59 3.30
C THR A 140 15.83 -11.12 2.31
N ILE A 141 15.57 -11.93 1.29
CA ILE A 141 14.49 -11.70 0.32
C ILE A 141 13.33 -12.61 0.66
N THR A 142 12.18 -12.03 1.04
CA THR A 142 10.98 -12.79 1.37
C THR A 142 10.30 -13.33 0.10
N PRO A 143 9.42 -14.35 0.23
CA PRO A 143 8.56 -14.78 -0.86
C PRO A 143 7.69 -13.64 -1.40
N ALA A 144 7.20 -12.74 -0.55
CA ALA A 144 6.39 -11.59 -0.96
C ALA A 144 7.20 -10.61 -1.84
N VAL A 145 8.47 -10.34 -1.51
CA VAL A 145 9.35 -9.53 -2.37
C VAL A 145 9.68 -10.23 -3.69
N ARG A 146 9.90 -11.55 -3.65
CA ARG A 146 10.28 -12.34 -4.82
C ARG A 146 9.12 -12.54 -5.81
N PHE A 147 7.93 -12.84 -5.31
CA PHE A 147 6.79 -13.29 -6.12
C PHE A 147 5.59 -12.33 -6.11
N GLY A 148 5.63 -11.22 -5.38
CA GLY A 148 4.50 -10.30 -5.22
C GLY A 148 3.85 -9.86 -6.53
N THR A 149 4.65 -9.49 -7.53
CA THR A 149 4.13 -9.11 -8.86
C THR A 149 3.38 -10.25 -9.54
N ALA A 150 3.92 -11.48 -9.48
CA ALA A 150 3.30 -12.65 -10.09
C ALA A 150 1.98 -13.01 -9.40
N ILE A 151 1.94 -12.97 -8.05
CA ILE A 151 0.72 -13.21 -7.27
C ILE A 151 -0.36 -12.20 -7.65
N ARG A 152 0.00 -10.90 -7.74
CA ARG A 152 -0.94 -9.84 -8.14
C ARG A 152 -1.54 -10.09 -9.52
N LEU A 153 -0.69 -10.36 -10.53
CA LEU A 153 -1.13 -10.54 -11.90
C LEU A 153 -1.95 -11.82 -12.11
N THR A 154 -1.55 -12.92 -11.46
CA THR A 154 -2.30 -14.19 -11.53
C THR A 154 -3.66 -14.07 -10.87
N GLY A 155 -3.74 -13.47 -9.67
CA GLY A 155 -5.02 -13.20 -9.00
C GLY A 155 -5.96 -12.33 -9.84
N ALA A 156 -5.44 -11.24 -10.41
CA ALA A 156 -6.21 -10.37 -11.31
C ALA A 156 -6.69 -11.14 -12.55
N GLY A 157 -5.84 -11.95 -13.18
CA GLY A 157 -6.19 -12.78 -14.33
C GLY A 157 -7.31 -13.77 -14.02
N ILE A 158 -7.24 -14.47 -12.88
CA ILE A 158 -8.30 -15.38 -12.42
C ILE A 158 -9.61 -14.63 -12.21
N GLY A 159 -9.57 -13.46 -11.57
CA GLY A 159 -10.75 -12.62 -11.36
C GLY A 159 -11.43 -12.23 -12.67
N VAL A 160 -10.65 -11.76 -13.66
CA VAL A 160 -11.15 -11.42 -15.00
C VAL A 160 -11.77 -12.64 -15.69
N LEU A 161 -11.10 -13.78 -15.69
CA LEU A 161 -11.62 -15.01 -16.29
C LEU A 161 -12.93 -15.47 -15.64
N GLY A 162 -13.03 -15.37 -14.31
CA GLY A 162 -14.26 -15.67 -13.58
C GLY A 162 -15.43 -14.77 -13.97
N LEU A 163 -15.19 -13.46 -14.12
CA LEU A 163 -16.20 -12.50 -14.58
C LEU A 163 -16.66 -12.79 -16.01
N LEU A 164 -15.72 -13.11 -16.91
CA LEU A 164 -16.03 -13.47 -18.30
C LEU A 164 -16.86 -14.75 -18.37
N ALA A 165 -16.50 -15.78 -17.59
CA ALA A 165 -17.25 -17.03 -17.52
C ALA A 165 -18.68 -16.81 -16.98
N ALA A 166 -18.84 -15.96 -15.96
CA ALA A 166 -20.15 -15.62 -15.41
C ALA A 166 -21.03 -14.87 -16.43
N ALA A 167 -20.46 -13.91 -17.16
CA ALA A 167 -21.17 -13.20 -18.22
C ALA A 167 -21.60 -14.13 -19.36
N LEU A 168 -20.70 -15.03 -19.80
CA LEU A 168 -21.02 -16.03 -20.81
C LEU A 168 -22.10 -17.00 -20.33
N GLY A 169 -22.02 -17.48 -19.08
CA GLY A 169 -23.05 -18.33 -18.48
C GLY A 169 -24.42 -17.64 -18.39
N ALA A 170 -24.44 -16.35 -18.02
CA ALA A 170 -25.67 -15.57 -17.96
C ALA A 170 -26.32 -15.37 -19.35
N THR A 171 -25.51 -15.09 -20.38
CA THR A 171 -26.01 -14.95 -21.76
C THR A 171 -26.54 -16.28 -22.31
N ILE A 172 -25.85 -17.40 -22.09
CA ILE A 172 -26.31 -18.73 -22.50
C ILE A 172 -27.64 -19.08 -21.79
N ARG A 173 -27.75 -18.79 -20.48
CA ARG A 173 -28.98 -19.03 -19.71
C ARG A 173 -30.16 -18.20 -20.21
N ARG A 174 -29.94 -16.92 -20.51
CA ARG A 174 -30.96 -16.03 -21.11
C ARG A 174 -31.45 -16.57 -22.47
N ARG A 175 -30.53 -17.02 -23.33
CA ARG A 175 -30.89 -17.60 -24.64
C ARG A 175 -31.71 -18.89 -24.51
N ARG A 176 -31.37 -19.76 -23.54
CA ARG A 176 -32.13 -21.00 -23.25
C ARG A 176 -33.52 -20.71 -22.68
N GLY A 177 -33.66 -19.70 -21.82
CA GLY A 177 -34.96 -19.26 -21.30
C GLY A 177 -35.87 -18.65 -22.36
N ALA A 178 -35.31 -17.89 -23.32
CA ALA A 178 -36.07 -17.32 -24.43
C ALA A 178 -36.56 -18.37 -25.44
N GLY A 179 -35.79 -19.43 -25.68
CA GLY A 179 -36.20 -20.54 -26.56
C GLY A 179 -37.34 -21.40 -26.01
N ALA A 180 -37.47 -21.50 -24.69
CA ALA A 180 -38.53 -22.30 -24.06
C ALA A 180 -39.93 -21.65 -24.12
N VAL A 181 -40.01 -20.31 -24.23
CA VAL A 181 -41.30 -19.57 -24.29
C VAL A 181 -41.94 -19.64 -25.69
N SER A 182 -41.19 -19.97 -26.74
CA SER A 182 -41.68 -20.03 -28.12
C SER A 182 -42.39 -21.36 -28.49
N ALA A 183 -42.37 -22.37 -27.63
CA ALA A 183 -42.80 -23.73 -27.96
C ALA A 183 -44.17 -24.12 -27.36
N SER A 184 -45.10 -23.19 -27.20
CA SER A 184 -46.50 -23.52 -26.89
C SER A 184 -47.23 -24.01 -28.15
N PRO A 185 -47.78 -25.23 -28.19
CA PRO A 185 -48.44 -25.76 -29.39
C PRO A 185 -49.76 -25.00 -29.63
N ARG A 186 -49.96 -24.51 -30.85
CA ARG A 186 -51.27 -24.01 -31.29
C ARG A 186 -52.23 -25.20 -31.36
N LEU A 187 -53.24 -25.22 -30.49
CA LEU A 187 -54.38 -26.12 -30.60
C LEU A 187 -55.10 -25.82 -31.92
N SER A 188 -55.06 -26.78 -32.86
CA SER A 188 -55.90 -26.77 -34.06
C SER A 188 -57.32 -27.20 -33.70
N MET A 189 -58.28 -26.40 -34.16
CA MET A 189 -59.73 -26.57 -34.02
C MET A 189 -60.27 -27.63 -34.99
#